data_AF-A0A7X1M097-F1
#
_entry.id   AF-A0A7X1M097-F1
#
_cell.length_a   1.000
_cell.length_b   1.000
_cell.length_c   1.000
_cell.angle_alpha   90.00
_cell.angle_beta   90.00
_cell.angle_gamma   90.00
#
_symmetry.space_group_name_H-M   'P 1'
#
loop_
_entity.id
_entity.type
_entity.pdbx_description
1 polymer ?
#
loop_
_entity_poly.entity_id
_entity_poly.type
_entity_poly.pdbx_seq_one_letter_code
_entity_poly.pdbx_strand_id
1 'polypeptide(L)'
;MSDFADLARRALRDSGYSMKAAARAMNYDAAYLSRVLNGKQNPSAKLAASVDELVGAGGALAATVLDDDKKSRVTRSAANPSRLDAGTVDALAGVLAAYRRLDDSVEPKSVIPATMTQVKEVTRILRGARGPYRDRLAEVVSEWVQFGGWMLAQVRKDDQAVGLLNDALELADEIGNGTLAAQALNFKGYIARQQNRPQGIARWFSAAANTPGAHPAQRIGDYLQAAAGMASLGERDAALRLVEDAEKLTDKAASLPPPDTAYWLTPAFNRLNMGLCTLELGRYSEATDHLRSGLAGLPEELRDAPWSWEHKDALRRAVEAA
;
A
#
# COMPACT_ATOMS: atom_id res chain seq x y z
N MET A 1 6.78 16.45 12.10
CA MET A 1 5.68 15.47 11.97
C MET A 1 4.32 16.15 12.05
N SER A 2 3.96 16.85 10.97
CA SER A 2 2.56 17.04 10.57
C SER A 2 2.63 17.35 9.09
N ASP A 3 2.72 16.29 8.28
CA ASP A 3 2.83 16.41 6.83
C ASP A 3 1.49 16.73 6.17
N PHE A 4 0.43 16.83 6.98
CA PHE A 4 -0.90 17.32 6.57
C PHE A 4 -0.78 18.55 5.69
N ALA A 5 0.06 19.53 6.05
CA ALA A 5 0.21 20.77 5.28
C ALA A 5 0.72 20.51 3.85
N ASP A 6 1.69 19.62 3.68
CA ASP A 6 2.23 19.28 2.35
C ASP A 6 1.25 18.41 1.56
N LEU A 7 0.68 17.39 2.20
CA LEU A 7 -0.36 16.52 1.62
C LEU A 7 -1.57 17.33 1.13
N ALA A 8 -2.13 18.16 2.00
CA ALA A 8 -3.27 19.03 1.69
C ALA A 8 -2.97 19.98 0.54
N ARG A 9 -1.80 20.63 0.53
CA ARG A 9 -1.40 21.54 -0.55
C ARG A 9 -1.33 20.82 -1.89
N ARG A 10 -0.76 19.62 -1.91
CA ARG A 10 -0.59 18.81 -3.13
C ARG A 10 -1.94 18.27 -3.62
N ALA A 11 -2.76 17.71 -2.73
CA ALA A 11 -4.09 17.22 -3.04
C ALA A 11 -5.01 18.34 -3.59
N LEU A 12 -4.99 19.53 -2.99
CA LEU A 12 -5.75 20.69 -3.50
C LEU A 12 -5.31 21.09 -4.91
N ARG A 13 -3.99 21.15 -5.16
CA ARG A 13 -3.46 21.50 -6.48
C ARG A 13 -3.87 20.48 -7.54
N ASP A 14 -3.77 19.19 -7.22
CA ASP A 14 -4.12 18.10 -8.14
C ASP A 14 -5.65 18.06 -8.39
N SER A 15 -6.44 18.49 -7.41
CA SER A 15 -7.89 18.73 -7.54
C SER A 15 -8.24 20.05 -8.25
N GLY A 16 -7.27 20.77 -8.81
CA GLY A 16 -7.49 22.01 -9.57
C GLY A 16 -7.73 23.27 -8.72
N TYR A 17 -7.58 23.20 -7.40
CA TYR A 17 -7.79 24.36 -6.53
C TYR A 17 -6.52 25.18 -6.35
N SER A 18 -6.63 26.49 -6.60
CA SER A 18 -5.71 27.45 -5.99
C SER A 18 -6.02 27.61 -4.50
N MET A 19 -5.04 28.03 -3.69
CA MET A 19 -5.25 28.27 -2.26
C MET A 19 -6.38 29.29 -1.98
N LYS A 20 -6.51 30.33 -2.80
CA LYS A 20 -7.61 31.31 -2.69
C LYS A 20 -8.97 30.69 -3.05
N ALA A 21 -9.02 29.86 -4.09
CA ALA A 21 -10.22 29.16 -4.49
C ALA A 21 -10.67 28.15 -3.41
N ALA A 22 -9.74 27.39 -2.85
CA ALA A 22 -10.00 26.47 -1.75
C ALA A 22 -10.53 27.19 -0.50
N ALA A 23 -9.89 28.31 -0.10
CA ALA A 23 -10.34 29.12 1.03
C ALA A 23 -11.79 29.60 0.84
N ARG A 24 -12.12 30.08 -0.36
CA ARG A 24 -13.49 30.49 -0.71
C ARG A 24 -14.46 29.32 -0.70
N ALA A 25 -14.10 28.18 -1.28
CA ALA A 25 -14.96 26.99 -1.33
C ALA A 25 -15.32 26.46 0.06
N MET A 26 -14.36 26.48 0.99
CA MET A 26 -14.56 26.00 2.37
C MET A 26 -15.03 27.09 3.35
N ASN A 27 -15.24 28.33 2.88
CA ASN A 27 -15.56 29.50 3.72
C ASN A 27 -14.54 29.77 4.85
N TYR A 28 -13.25 29.68 4.56
CA TYR A 28 -12.16 30.07 5.48
C TYR A 28 -11.46 31.34 5.04
N ASP A 29 -10.88 32.05 6.00
CA ASP A 29 -9.94 33.14 5.71
C ASP A 29 -8.70 32.61 4.96
N ALA A 30 -8.34 33.26 3.86
CA ALA A 30 -7.23 32.84 3.02
C ALA A 30 -5.86 32.96 3.72
N ALA A 31 -5.71 33.91 4.65
CA ALA A 31 -4.47 34.05 5.41
C ALA A 31 -4.35 32.95 6.47
N TYR A 32 -5.45 32.53 7.09
CA TYR A 32 -5.48 31.35 7.97
C TYR A 32 -5.13 30.07 7.21
N LEU A 33 -5.78 29.80 6.07
CA LEU A 33 -5.46 28.61 5.26
C LEU A 33 -3.99 28.62 4.82
N SER A 34 -3.47 29.78 4.40
CA SER A 34 -2.06 29.94 4.03
C SER A 34 -1.10 29.63 5.17
N ARG A 35 -1.37 30.10 6.40
CA ARG A 35 -0.52 29.77 7.55
C ARG A 35 -0.50 28.28 7.84
N VAL A 36 -1.65 27.62 7.77
CA VAL A 36 -1.74 26.18 8.01
C VAL A 36 -1.04 25.38 6.92
N LEU A 37 -1.37 25.62 5.65
CA LEU A 37 -0.79 24.87 4.53
C LEU A 37 0.72 25.14 4.35
N ASN A 38 1.26 26.20 4.94
CA ASN A 38 2.70 26.46 4.98
C ASN A 38 3.36 26.01 6.30
N GLY A 39 2.67 25.24 7.13
CA GLY A 39 3.21 24.69 8.37
C GLY A 39 3.51 25.73 9.46
N LYS A 40 3.02 26.97 9.30
CA LYS A 40 3.20 28.06 10.28
C LYS A 40 2.17 27.99 11.42
N GLN A 41 1.12 27.20 11.26
CA GLN A 41 0.09 26.98 12.28
C GLN A 41 -0.48 25.56 12.16
N ASN A 42 -0.84 24.94 13.28
CA ASN A 42 -1.52 23.64 13.26
C ASN A 42 -2.95 23.78 12.68
N PRO A 43 -3.40 22.81 11.86
CA PRO A 43 -4.80 22.76 11.45
C PRO A 43 -5.70 22.52 12.65
N SER A 44 -6.89 23.14 12.66
CA SER A 44 -7.97 22.66 13.52
C SER A 44 -8.55 21.38 12.92
N ALA A 45 -9.17 20.52 13.75
CA ALA A 45 -9.87 19.33 13.27
C ALA A 45 -10.94 19.68 12.21
N LYS A 46 -11.64 20.81 12.40
CA LYS A 46 -12.64 21.30 11.44
C LYS A 46 -12.02 21.68 10.10
N LEU A 47 -10.87 22.37 10.11
CA LEU A 47 -10.17 22.71 8.87
C LEU A 47 -9.66 21.46 8.16
N ALA A 48 -9.09 20.51 8.91
CA ALA A 48 -8.60 19.25 8.35
C ALA A 48 -9.73 18.48 7.66
N ALA A 49 -10.89 18.36 8.30
CA ALA A 49 -12.08 17.74 7.72
C ALA A 49 -12.60 18.49 6.48
N SER A 50 -12.64 19.83 6.50
CA SER A 50 -13.10 20.61 5.34
C SER A 50 -12.17 20.46 4.13
N VAL A 51 -10.85 20.40 4.34
CA VAL A 51 -9.90 20.18 3.24
C VAL A 51 -10.04 18.75 2.70
N ASP A 52 -10.18 17.77 3.58
CA ASP A 52 -10.39 16.37 3.23
C ASP A 52 -11.64 16.18 2.35
N GLU A 53 -12.78 16.74 2.78
CA GLU A 53 -14.02 16.73 2.03
C GLU A 53 -13.87 17.41 0.66
N LEU A 54 -13.17 18.56 0.59
CA LEU A 54 -12.98 19.30 -0.65
C LEU A 54 -12.16 18.51 -1.69
N VAL A 55 -11.20 17.70 -1.26
CA VAL A 55 -10.36 16.88 -2.15
C VAL A 55 -10.87 15.44 -2.30
N GLY A 56 -11.99 15.09 -1.66
CA GLY A 56 -12.58 13.76 -1.73
C GLY A 56 -11.74 12.65 -1.09
N ALA A 57 -10.98 12.96 -0.02
CA ALA A 57 -10.06 11.99 0.61
C ALA A 57 -10.72 11.02 1.61
N GLY A 58 -12.06 11.02 1.74
CA GLY A 58 -12.80 10.04 2.54
C GLY A 58 -12.44 10.01 4.03
N GLY A 59 -11.94 11.11 4.59
CA GLY A 59 -11.45 11.22 5.97
C GLY A 59 -9.98 10.83 6.17
N ALA A 60 -9.31 10.31 5.13
CA ALA A 60 -7.93 9.83 5.22
C ALA A 60 -6.92 10.97 5.41
N LEU A 61 -7.15 12.14 4.78
CA LEU A 61 -6.28 13.31 4.93
C LEU A 61 -6.38 13.87 6.35
N ALA A 62 -7.60 14.00 6.88
CA ALA A 62 -7.84 14.47 8.23
C ALA A 62 -7.23 13.51 9.27
N ALA A 63 -7.27 12.20 9.03
CA ALA A 63 -6.67 11.19 9.90
C ALA A 63 -5.14 11.24 9.97
N THR A 64 -4.45 11.97 9.07
CA THR A 64 -3.00 12.21 9.19
C THR A 64 -2.63 13.22 10.28
N VAL A 65 -3.61 13.96 10.79
CA VAL A 65 -3.41 14.93 11.87
C VAL A 65 -3.45 14.21 13.21
N LEU A 66 -2.31 14.15 13.89
CA LEU A 66 -2.24 13.70 15.28
C LEU A 66 -2.87 14.73 16.21
N ASP A 67 -3.63 14.25 17.20
CA ASP A 67 -4.01 15.05 18.35
C ASP A 67 -2.76 15.53 19.14
N ASP A 68 -2.93 16.58 19.95
CA ASP A 68 -1.80 17.23 20.63
C ASP A 68 -1.05 16.30 21.58
N ASP A 69 -1.74 15.32 22.20
CA ASP A 69 -1.13 14.33 23.08
C ASP A 69 -0.25 13.36 22.29
N LYS A 70 -0.78 12.71 21.25
CA LYS A 70 -0.01 11.82 20.37
C LYS A 70 1.16 12.54 19.72
N LYS A 71 0.95 13.77 19.24
CA LYS A 71 2.02 14.59 18.65
C LYS A 71 3.13 14.87 19.66
N SER A 72 2.78 15.20 20.90
CA SER A 72 3.74 15.44 21.97
C SER A 72 4.51 14.18 22.34
N ARG A 73 3.84 13.02 22.40
CA ARG A 73 4.47 11.71 22.63
C ARG A 73 5.45 11.36 21.54
N VAL A 74 5.01 11.40 20.27
CA VAL A 74 5.85 11.11 19.11
C VAL A 74 7.07 12.04 19.06
N THR A 75 6.89 13.33 19.36
CA THR A 75 8.01 14.29 19.43
C THR A 75 9.02 13.93 20.53
N ARG A 76 8.54 13.54 21.71
CA ARG A 76 9.39 13.11 22.84
C ARG A 76 10.18 11.86 22.50
N SER A 77 9.51 10.84 21.95
CA SER A 77 10.15 9.60 21.53
C SER A 77 11.12 9.81 20.38
N ALA A 78 10.82 10.74 19.46
CA ALA A 78 11.75 11.09 18.38
C ALA A 78 13.03 11.78 18.87
N ALA A 79 12.96 12.52 19.99
CA ALA A 79 14.11 13.16 20.63
C ALA A 79 14.89 12.19 21.53
N ASN A 80 14.22 11.19 22.11
CA ASN A 80 14.85 10.16 22.94
C ASN A 80 14.31 8.75 22.61
N PRO A 81 14.73 8.15 21.48
CA PRO A 81 14.15 6.90 21.01
C PRO A 81 14.35 5.69 21.94
N SER A 82 15.35 5.72 22.83
CA SER A 82 15.55 4.66 23.82
C SER A 82 14.47 4.64 24.91
N ARG A 83 13.64 5.68 25.00
CA ARG A 83 12.47 5.79 25.90
C ARG A 83 11.14 5.64 25.18
N LEU A 84 11.14 4.98 24.02
CA LEU A 84 9.93 4.63 23.27
C LEU A 84 8.89 3.95 24.16
N ASP A 85 7.63 4.32 24.00
CA ASP A 85 6.48 3.68 24.65
C ASP A 85 5.50 3.07 23.63
N ALA A 86 4.59 2.22 24.12
CA ALA A 86 3.57 1.58 23.28
C ALA A 86 2.72 2.61 22.51
N GLY A 87 2.32 3.70 23.17
CA GLY A 87 1.47 4.74 22.58
C GLY A 87 2.12 5.47 21.40
N THR A 88 3.45 5.61 21.39
CA THR A 88 4.18 6.13 20.24
C THR A 88 4.10 5.17 19.06
N VAL A 89 4.30 3.86 19.30
CA VAL A 89 4.19 2.84 18.24
C VAL A 89 2.77 2.84 17.65
N ASP A 90 1.75 2.89 18.50
CA ASP A 90 0.34 2.96 18.08
C ASP A 90 0.05 4.22 17.25
N ALA A 91 0.59 5.37 17.65
CA ALA A 91 0.43 6.62 16.91
C ALA A 91 1.07 6.55 15.52
N LEU A 92 2.29 6.00 15.41
CA LEU A 92 2.99 5.85 14.12
C LEU A 92 2.28 4.86 13.19
N ALA A 93 1.75 3.77 13.74
CA ALA A 93 0.92 2.80 13.00
C ALA A 93 -0.39 3.44 12.51
N GLY A 94 -1.05 4.25 13.36
CA GLY A 94 -2.26 4.98 12.99
C GLY A 94 -2.06 5.97 11.84
N VAL A 95 -0.91 6.68 11.83
CA VAL A 95 -0.56 7.57 10.71
C VAL A 95 -0.32 6.76 9.43
N LEU A 96 0.35 5.62 9.49
CA LEU A 96 0.53 4.75 8.32
C LEU A 96 -0.81 4.29 7.74
N ALA A 97 -1.74 3.88 8.60
CA ALA A 97 -3.07 3.47 8.18
C ALA A 97 -3.84 4.61 7.48
N ALA A 98 -3.65 5.87 7.91
CA ALA A 98 -4.21 7.03 7.22
C ALA A 98 -3.58 7.25 5.83
N TYR A 99 -2.25 7.06 5.72
CA TYR A 99 -1.55 7.18 4.44
C TYR A 99 -1.94 6.10 3.42
N ARG A 100 -2.17 4.86 3.87
CA ARG A 100 -2.69 3.79 3.00
C ARG A 100 -4.07 4.13 2.43
N ARG A 101 -4.96 4.69 3.25
CA ARG A 101 -6.28 5.16 2.77
C ARG A 101 -6.20 6.38 1.86
N LEU A 102 -5.17 7.22 2.03
CA LEU A 102 -4.91 8.33 1.10
C LEU A 102 -4.50 7.81 -0.29
N ASP A 103 -3.76 6.71 -0.37
CA ASP A 103 -3.37 6.09 -1.64
C ASP A 103 -4.59 5.61 -2.46
N ASP A 104 -5.67 5.21 -1.80
CA ASP A 104 -6.92 4.79 -2.46
C ASP A 104 -7.66 5.96 -3.16
N SER A 105 -7.42 7.22 -2.74
CA SER A 105 -8.23 8.39 -3.15
C SER A 105 -7.45 9.56 -3.76
N VAL A 106 -6.14 9.65 -3.50
CA VAL A 106 -5.29 10.76 -3.94
C VAL A 106 -4.18 10.25 -4.85
N GLU A 107 -3.83 11.01 -5.89
CA GLU A 107 -2.78 10.63 -6.81
C GLU A 107 -1.44 10.29 -6.09
N PRO A 108 -0.79 9.15 -6.42
CA PRO A 108 0.44 8.72 -5.76
C PRO A 108 1.54 9.79 -5.72
N LYS A 109 1.70 10.55 -6.83
CA LYS A 109 2.70 11.63 -6.96
C LYS A 109 2.57 12.72 -5.88
N SER A 110 1.37 12.90 -5.35
CA SER A 110 1.07 13.90 -4.32
C SER A 110 1.35 13.41 -2.91
N VAL A 111 1.31 12.10 -2.67
CA VAL A 111 1.54 11.50 -1.36
C VAL A 111 3.03 11.15 -1.15
N ILE A 112 3.75 10.76 -2.22
CA ILE A 112 5.16 10.31 -2.18
C ILE A 112 6.10 11.20 -1.34
N PRO A 113 6.14 12.55 -1.50
CA PRO A 113 7.11 13.37 -0.76
C PRO A 113 6.91 13.33 0.76
N ALA A 114 5.66 13.29 1.20
CA ALA A 114 5.30 13.16 2.61
C ALA A 114 5.62 11.74 3.12
N THR A 115 5.30 10.71 2.33
CA THR A 115 5.65 9.31 2.64
C THR A 115 7.16 9.14 2.85
N MET A 116 7.99 9.66 1.95
CA MET A 116 9.45 9.55 2.07
C MET A 116 10.01 10.30 3.29
N THR A 117 9.36 11.40 3.68
CA THR A 117 9.69 12.11 4.92
C THR A 117 9.37 11.24 6.14
N GLN A 118 8.18 10.61 6.18
CA GLN A 118 7.81 9.68 7.25
C GLN A 118 8.75 8.48 7.32
N VAL A 119 9.04 7.82 6.20
CA VAL A 119 9.99 6.70 6.11
C VAL A 119 11.34 7.08 6.75
N LYS A 120 11.90 8.22 6.35
CA LYS A 120 13.17 8.70 6.93
C LYS A 120 13.09 8.91 8.44
N GLU A 121 12.01 9.51 8.92
CA GLU A 121 11.83 9.79 10.35
C GLU A 121 11.62 8.52 11.17
N VAL A 122 10.73 7.61 10.76
CA VAL A 122 10.48 6.37 11.51
C VAL A 122 11.70 5.45 11.52
N THR A 123 12.43 5.34 10.41
CA THR A 123 13.70 4.59 10.36
C THR A 123 14.75 5.22 11.27
N ARG A 124 14.82 6.56 11.36
CA ARG A 124 15.72 7.26 12.30
C ARG A 124 15.35 6.94 13.76
N ILE A 125 14.07 6.91 14.10
CA ILE A 125 13.60 6.56 15.44
C ILE A 125 13.99 5.11 15.76
N LEU A 126 13.75 4.17 14.83
CA LEU A 126 14.09 2.75 15.02
C LEU A 126 15.57 2.54 15.32
N ARG A 127 16.47 3.21 14.60
CA ARG A 127 17.94 3.10 14.83
C ARG A 127 18.35 3.45 16.26
N GLY A 128 17.61 4.34 16.94
CA GLY A 128 17.86 4.72 18.33
C GLY A 128 17.02 3.93 19.35
N ALA A 129 16.03 3.17 18.90
CA ALA A 129 15.07 2.48 19.75
C ALA A 129 15.73 1.32 20.50
N ARG A 130 15.31 1.11 21.75
CA ARG A 130 15.78 0.03 22.62
C ARG A 130 14.63 -0.47 23.48
N GLY A 131 14.79 -1.65 24.07
CA GLY A 131 13.84 -2.19 25.02
C GLY A 131 12.64 -2.88 24.37
N PRO A 132 11.57 -3.14 25.14
CA PRO A 132 10.53 -4.11 24.77
C PRO A 132 9.65 -3.69 23.59
N TYR A 133 9.67 -2.42 23.20
CA TYR A 133 8.85 -1.90 22.08
C TYR A 133 9.63 -1.78 20.77
N ARG A 134 10.93 -2.13 20.73
CA ARG A 134 11.77 -1.98 19.55
C ARG A 134 11.27 -2.82 18.38
N ASP A 135 10.95 -4.10 18.59
CA ASP A 135 10.54 -4.98 17.50
C ASP A 135 9.15 -4.63 16.98
N ARG A 136 8.24 -4.24 17.88
CA ARG A 136 6.92 -3.70 17.50
C ARG A 136 7.05 -2.40 16.68
N LEU A 137 8.04 -1.56 16.96
CA LEU A 137 8.37 -0.41 16.11
C LEU A 137 8.99 -0.85 14.78
N ALA A 138 9.84 -1.88 14.78
CA ALA A 138 10.45 -2.41 13.56
C ALA A 138 9.39 -2.97 12.60
N GLU A 139 8.31 -3.59 13.10
CA GLU A 139 7.14 -3.97 12.29
C GLU A 139 6.56 -2.75 11.56
N VAL A 140 6.20 -1.71 12.32
CA VAL A 140 5.62 -0.47 11.78
C VAL A 140 6.58 0.21 10.78
N VAL A 141 7.88 0.17 11.05
CA VAL A 141 8.90 0.76 10.16
C VAL A 141 9.06 -0.05 8.89
N SER A 142 9.12 -1.39 8.97
CA SER A 142 9.13 -2.26 7.80
C SER A 142 7.92 -1.96 6.93
N GLU A 143 6.73 -1.85 7.52
CA GLU A 143 5.51 -1.49 6.80
C GLU A 143 5.56 -0.10 6.15
N TRP A 144 6.10 0.92 6.83
CA TRP A 144 6.31 2.25 6.25
C TRP A 144 7.27 2.20 5.06
N VAL A 145 8.38 1.46 5.19
CA VAL A 145 9.37 1.29 4.13
C VAL A 145 8.76 0.56 2.93
N GLN A 146 7.98 -0.51 3.16
CA GLN A 146 7.22 -1.20 2.12
C GLN A 146 6.23 -0.28 1.43
N PHE A 147 5.49 0.52 2.19
CA PHE A 147 4.56 1.50 1.64
C PHE A 147 5.29 2.55 0.79
N GLY A 148 6.44 3.07 1.24
CA GLY A 148 7.29 3.93 0.42
C GLY A 148 7.73 3.27 -0.89
N GLY A 149 8.12 1.99 -0.85
CA GLY A 149 8.43 1.19 -2.02
C GLY A 149 7.23 1.07 -2.98
N TRP A 150 6.05 0.74 -2.45
CA TRP A 150 4.80 0.67 -3.20
C TRP A 150 4.46 1.99 -3.90
N MET A 151 4.49 3.11 -3.18
CA MET A 151 4.21 4.44 -3.75
C MET A 151 5.14 4.79 -4.92
N LEU A 152 6.43 4.43 -4.83
CA LEU A 152 7.39 4.64 -5.91
C LEU A 152 7.15 3.70 -7.09
N ALA A 153 6.76 2.45 -6.84
CA ALA A 153 6.43 1.48 -7.88
C ALA A 153 5.23 1.94 -8.72
N GLN A 154 4.19 2.51 -8.09
CA GLN A 154 3.01 3.04 -8.79
C GLN A 154 3.36 4.13 -9.81
N VAL A 155 4.41 4.91 -9.58
CA VAL A 155 4.89 5.97 -10.51
C VAL A 155 6.12 5.55 -11.32
N ARG A 156 6.39 4.24 -11.43
CA ARG A 156 7.46 3.66 -12.23
C ARG A 156 8.88 4.10 -11.84
N LYS A 157 9.08 4.48 -10.57
CA LYS A 157 10.41 4.69 -9.99
C LYS A 157 10.98 3.37 -9.47
N ASP A 158 11.03 2.39 -10.36
CA ASP A 158 11.22 0.96 -10.05
C ASP A 158 12.51 0.70 -9.24
N ASP A 159 13.65 1.30 -9.61
CA ASP A 159 14.93 1.06 -8.90
C ASP A 159 14.92 1.56 -7.45
N GLN A 160 14.31 2.73 -7.21
CA GLN A 160 14.18 3.27 -5.86
C GLN A 160 13.18 2.45 -5.04
N ALA A 161 12.09 1.98 -5.68
CA ALA A 161 11.13 1.09 -5.06
C ALA A 161 11.79 -0.23 -4.63
N VAL A 162 12.57 -0.87 -5.50
CA VAL A 162 13.31 -2.10 -5.18
C VAL A 162 14.28 -1.90 -4.02
N GLY A 163 14.97 -0.76 -3.96
CA GLY A 163 15.84 -0.41 -2.83
C GLY A 163 15.10 -0.45 -1.49
N LEU A 164 13.97 0.26 -1.40
CA LEU A 164 13.14 0.24 -0.19
C LEU A 164 12.58 -1.14 0.12
N LEU A 165 12.15 -1.91 -0.88
CA LEU A 165 11.62 -3.25 -0.66
C LEU A 165 12.69 -4.24 -0.15
N ASN A 166 13.96 -4.04 -0.49
CA ASN A 166 15.05 -4.80 0.11
C ASN A 166 15.25 -4.40 1.58
N ASP A 167 15.28 -3.10 1.90
CA ASP A 167 15.41 -2.62 3.28
C ASP A 167 14.25 -3.13 4.17
N ALA A 168 13.04 -3.16 3.63
CA ALA A 168 11.87 -3.69 4.31
C ALA A 168 11.96 -5.21 4.58
N LEU A 169 12.49 -5.97 3.63
CA LEU A 169 12.71 -7.41 3.78
C LEU A 169 13.75 -7.68 4.86
N GLU A 170 14.86 -6.94 4.87
CA GLU A 170 15.89 -7.05 5.92
C GLU A 170 15.31 -6.76 7.32
N LEU A 171 14.48 -5.71 7.44
CA LEU A 171 13.78 -5.40 8.69
C LEU A 171 12.82 -6.51 9.12
N ALA A 172 12.08 -7.10 8.17
CA ALA A 172 11.15 -8.18 8.45
C ALA A 172 11.87 -9.45 8.91
N ASP A 173 12.99 -9.79 8.27
CA ASP A 173 13.83 -10.93 8.64
C ASP A 173 14.47 -10.74 10.02
N GLU A 174 14.92 -9.52 10.37
CA GLU A 174 15.50 -9.20 11.67
C GLU A 174 14.54 -9.53 12.84
N ILE A 175 13.25 -9.30 12.65
CA ILE A 175 12.20 -9.58 13.65
C ILE A 175 11.48 -10.92 13.43
N GLY A 176 11.89 -11.70 12.44
CA GLY A 176 11.27 -12.99 12.11
C GLY A 176 9.81 -12.90 11.64
N ASN A 177 9.41 -11.79 11.00
CA ASN A 177 8.04 -11.57 10.54
C ASN A 177 7.86 -11.99 9.06
N GLY A 178 7.50 -13.26 8.87
CA GLY A 178 7.30 -13.87 7.55
C GLY A 178 6.23 -13.22 6.67
N THR A 179 5.17 -12.67 7.28
CA THR A 179 4.10 -11.95 6.57
C THR A 179 4.64 -10.67 5.91
N LEU A 180 5.47 -9.91 6.62
CA LEU A 180 6.09 -8.70 6.09
C LEU A 180 7.17 -9.02 5.04
N ALA A 181 7.95 -10.08 5.26
CA ALA A 181 8.94 -10.55 4.28
C ALA A 181 8.28 -10.97 2.96
N ALA A 182 7.20 -11.75 3.04
CA ALA A 182 6.42 -12.17 1.88
C ALA A 182 5.84 -10.97 1.12
N GLN A 183 5.31 -9.97 1.82
CA GLN A 183 4.73 -8.78 1.21
C GLN A 183 5.77 -7.94 0.46
N ALA A 184 6.99 -7.79 1.00
CA ALA A 184 8.08 -7.11 0.31
C ALA A 184 8.48 -7.82 -1.00
N LEU A 185 8.52 -9.16 -0.98
CA LEU A 185 8.79 -9.98 -2.17
C LEU A 185 7.65 -9.90 -3.19
N ASN A 186 6.40 -9.90 -2.74
CA ASN A 186 5.21 -9.72 -3.58
C ASN A 186 5.31 -8.39 -4.37
N PHE A 187 5.66 -7.29 -3.71
CA PHE A 187 5.83 -5.99 -4.40
C PHE A 187 6.98 -5.99 -5.41
N LYS A 188 8.06 -6.76 -5.19
CA LYS A 188 9.09 -6.96 -6.22
C LYS A 188 8.56 -7.75 -7.42
N GLY A 189 7.67 -8.72 -7.19
CA GLY A 189 6.93 -9.41 -8.23
C GLY A 189 6.02 -8.48 -9.04
N TYR A 190 5.32 -7.57 -8.36
CA TYR A 190 4.54 -6.50 -9.01
C TYR A 190 5.42 -5.64 -9.92
N ILE A 191 6.58 -5.15 -9.44
CA ILE A 191 7.50 -4.36 -10.26
C ILE A 191 7.98 -5.15 -11.50
N ALA A 192 8.35 -6.43 -11.33
CA ALA A 192 8.74 -7.28 -12.45
C ALA A 192 7.61 -7.44 -13.48
N ARG A 193 6.35 -7.48 -13.01
CA ARG A 193 5.16 -7.51 -13.87
C ARG A 193 4.99 -6.21 -14.65
N GLN A 194 5.13 -5.05 -14.01
CA GLN A 194 5.10 -3.74 -14.67
C GLN A 194 6.24 -3.55 -15.70
N GLN A 195 7.32 -4.32 -15.57
CA GLN A 195 8.46 -4.33 -16.48
C GLN A 195 8.34 -5.39 -17.59
N ASN A 196 7.26 -6.16 -17.64
CA ASN A 196 7.09 -7.30 -18.56
C ASN A 196 8.25 -8.30 -18.49
N ARG A 197 8.71 -8.63 -17.27
CA ARG A 197 9.82 -9.57 -17.02
C ARG A 197 9.25 -10.88 -16.46
N PRO A 198 8.76 -11.82 -17.30
CA PRO A 198 8.03 -13.00 -16.83
C PRO A 198 8.85 -13.92 -15.91
N GLN A 199 10.16 -14.05 -16.12
CA GLN A 199 11.05 -14.75 -15.19
C GLN A 199 11.07 -14.07 -13.81
N GLY A 200 11.06 -12.74 -13.78
CA GLY A 200 11.00 -11.96 -12.53
C GLY A 200 9.66 -12.11 -11.81
N ILE A 201 8.54 -12.15 -12.56
CA ILE A 201 7.21 -12.42 -12.02
C ILE A 201 7.21 -13.78 -11.33
N ALA A 202 7.56 -14.85 -12.07
CA ALA A 202 7.59 -16.21 -11.54
C ALA A 202 8.51 -16.32 -10.31
N ARG A 203 9.70 -15.73 -10.37
CA ARG A 203 10.69 -15.79 -9.29
C ARG A 203 10.21 -15.12 -8.00
N TRP A 204 9.79 -13.86 -8.07
CA TRP A 204 9.51 -13.08 -6.85
C TRP A 204 8.21 -13.50 -6.19
N PHE A 205 7.16 -13.79 -6.97
CA PHE A 205 5.91 -14.31 -6.42
C PHE A 205 6.07 -15.73 -5.87
N SER A 206 6.87 -16.61 -6.50
CA SER A 206 7.18 -17.92 -5.90
C SER A 206 7.94 -17.77 -4.58
N ALA A 207 8.87 -16.81 -4.48
CA ALA A 207 9.58 -16.53 -3.23
C ALA A 207 8.62 -16.03 -2.14
N ALA A 208 7.73 -15.10 -2.48
CA ALA A 208 6.69 -14.61 -1.56
C ALA A 208 5.78 -15.75 -1.07
N ALA A 209 5.24 -16.55 -1.99
CA ALA A 209 4.35 -17.67 -1.68
C ALA A 209 4.98 -18.74 -0.77
N ASN A 210 6.30 -18.92 -0.86
CA ASN A 210 7.03 -19.93 -0.10
C ASN A 210 7.81 -19.37 1.10
N THR A 211 7.61 -18.08 1.43
CA THR A 211 8.25 -17.46 2.59
C THR A 211 7.75 -18.11 3.88
N PRO A 212 8.63 -18.63 4.77
CA PRO A 212 8.21 -19.16 6.06
C PRO A 212 7.45 -18.11 6.88
N GLY A 213 6.28 -18.49 7.41
CA GLY A 213 5.42 -17.57 8.17
C GLY A 213 4.51 -16.67 7.32
N ALA A 214 4.56 -16.74 5.98
CA ALA A 214 3.62 -16.03 5.12
C ALA A 214 2.17 -16.43 5.38
N HIS A 215 1.26 -15.46 5.38
CA HIS A 215 -0.16 -15.71 5.64
C HIS A 215 -0.79 -16.52 4.48
N PRO A 216 -1.62 -17.55 4.74
CA PRO A 216 -2.24 -18.35 3.67
C PRO A 216 -2.98 -17.52 2.60
N ALA A 217 -3.66 -16.44 3.00
CA ALA A 217 -4.33 -15.54 2.06
C ALA A 217 -3.37 -14.80 1.11
N GLN A 218 -2.17 -14.40 1.58
CA GLN A 218 -1.13 -13.81 0.72
C GLN A 218 -0.60 -14.85 -0.25
N ARG A 219 -0.31 -16.06 0.26
CA ARG A 219 0.25 -17.17 -0.52
C ARG A 219 -0.64 -17.57 -1.70
N ILE A 220 -1.97 -17.51 -1.56
CA ILE A 220 -2.91 -17.77 -2.67
C ILE A 220 -2.64 -16.81 -3.83
N GLY A 221 -2.66 -15.50 -3.57
CA GLY A 221 -2.40 -14.48 -4.59
C GLY A 221 -1.01 -14.62 -5.19
N ASP A 222 0.00 -14.89 -4.35
CA ASP A 222 1.37 -15.09 -4.79
C ASP A 222 1.53 -16.31 -5.71
N TYR A 223 0.92 -17.46 -5.38
CA TYR A 223 0.96 -18.64 -6.25
C TYR A 223 0.27 -18.37 -7.59
N LEU A 224 -0.88 -17.70 -7.61
CA LEU A 224 -1.57 -17.35 -8.86
C LEU A 224 -0.76 -16.39 -9.74
N GLN A 225 -0.07 -15.42 -9.15
CA GLN A 225 0.77 -14.49 -9.90
C GLN A 225 2.07 -15.16 -10.36
N ALA A 226 2.64 -16.07 -9.57
CA ALA A 226 3.74 -16.92 -10.00
C ALA A 226 3.33 -17.83 -11.18
N ALA A 227 2.10 -18.38 -11.12
CA ALA A 227 1.52 -19.16 -12.21
C ALA A 227 1.35 -18.33 -13.49
N ALA A 228 0.87 -17.09 -13.38
CA ALA A 228 0.83 -16.17 -14.52
C ALA A 228 2.22 -15.97 -15.13
N GLY A 229 3.24 -15.75 -14.30
CA GLY A 229 4.63 -15.64 -14.76
C GLY A 229 5.15 -16.90 -15.48
N MET A 230 4.83 -18.09 -14.98
CA MET A 230 5.17 -19.37 -15.64
C MET A 230 4.41 -19.54 -16.97
N ALA A 231 3.13 -19.17 -17.00
CA ALA A 231 2.32 -19.24 -18.22
C ALA A 231 2.88 -18.33 -19.32
N SER A 232 3.28 -17.10 -19.00
CA SER A 232 3.93 -16.18 -19.95
C SER A 232 5.28 -16.70 -20.47
N LEU A 233 5.94 -17.64 -19.78
CA LEU A 233 7.15 -18.32 -20.25
C LEU A 233 6.86 -19.54 -21.13
N GLY A 234 5.59 -19.91 -21.32
CA GLY A 234 5.19 -21.15 -21.99
C GLY A 234 5.21 -22.38 -21.10
N GLU A 235 5.51 -22.24 -19.80
CA GLU A 235 5.63 -23.33 -18.83
C GLU A 235 4.25 -23.70 -18.25
N ARG A 236 3.33 -24.14 -19.13
CA ARG A 236 1.91 -24.39 -18.80
C ARG A 236 1.72 -25.36 -17.63
N ASP A 237 2.45 -26.47 -17.61
CA ASP A 237 2.30 -27.48 -16.55
C ASP A 237 2.84 -26.99 -15.19
N ALA A 238 3.86 -26.12 -15.20
CA ALA A 238 4.32 -25.46 -13.98
C ALA A 238 3.29 -24.45 -13.48
N ALA A 239 2.68 -23.67 -14.38
CA ALA A 239 1.61 -22.74 -14.02
C ALA A 239 0.40 -23.45 -13.40
N LEU A 240 -0.08 -24.54 -14.02
CA LEU A 240 -1.23 -25.30 -13.49
C LEU A 240 -0.97 -25.90 -12.10
N ARG A 241 0.24 -26.41 -11.84
CA ARG A 241 0.62 -26.89 -10.50
C ARG A 241 0.58 -25.79 -9.44
N LEU A 242 1.03 -24.58 -9.78
CA LEU A 242 0.97 -23.44 -8.87
C LEU A 242 -0.48 -23.00 -8.61
N VAL A 243 -1.36 -23.09 -9.61
CA VAL A 243 -2.81 -22.87 -9.42
C VAL A 243 -3.40 -23.89 -8.44
N GLU A 244 -3.08 -25.18 -8.58
CA GLU A 244 -3.51 -26.22 -7.64
C GLU A 244 -2.98 -25.97 -6.22
N ASP A 245 -1.75 -25.50 -6.07
CA ASP A 245 -1.17 -25.15 -4.77
C ASP A 245 -1.87 -23.94 -4.13
N ALA A 246 -2.33 -22.97 -4.93
CA ALA A 246 -3.18 -21.89 -4.46
C ALA A 246 -4.55 -22.41 -3.98
N GLU A 247 -5.19 -23.30 -4.75
CA GLU A 247 -6.50 -23.86 -4.41
C GLU A 247 -6.50 -24.60 -3.06
N LYS A 248 -5.45 -25.40 -2.80
CA LYS A 248 -5.26 -26.13 -1.53
C LYS A 248 -5.22 -25.23 -0.29
N LEU A 249 -4.95 -23.94 -0.44
CA LEU A 249 -4.87 -22.98 0.67
C LEU A 249 -6.20 -22.31 0.99
N THR A 250 -7.23 -22.45 0.14
CA THR A 250 -8.49 -21.70 0.25
C THR A 250 -9.18 -21.89 1.60
N ASP A 251 -9.38 -23.13 2.03
CA ASP A 251 -10.06 -23.45 3.31
C ASP A 251 -9.25 -22.95 4.51
N LYS A 252 -7.92 -23.06 4.45
CA LYS A 252 -7.03 -22.57 5.49
C LYS A 252 -7.06 -21.04 5.57
N ALA A 253 -7.09 -20.35 4.43
CA ALA A 253 -7.18 -18.90 4.40
C ALA A 253 -8.53 -18.40 4.93
N ALA A 254 -9.63 -19.10 4.64
CA ALA A 254 -10.96 -18.75 5.12
C ALA A 254 -11.16 -18.95 6.64
N SER A 255 -10.37 -19.83 7.27
CA SER A 255 -10.45 -20.11 8.72
C SER A 255 -9.59 -19.20 9.59
N LEU A 256 -8.81 -18.30 8.97
CA LEU A 256 -7.96 -17.33 9.68
C LEU A 256 -8.46 -15.91 9.44
N PRO A 257 -8.38 -15.00 10.43
CA PRO A 257 -8.59 -13.59 10.17
C PRO A 257 -7.54 -13.11 9.15
N PRO A 258 -7.92 -12.28 8.17
CA PRO A 258 -6.92 -11.69 7.27
C PRO A 258 -5.93 -10.85 8.09
N PRO A 259 -4.68 -10.65 7.61
CA PRO A 259 -3.76 -9.72 8.24
C PRO A 259 -4.40 -8.33 8.34
N ASP A 260 -4.35 -7.69 9.51
CA ASP A 260 -4.93 -6.36 9.75
C ASP A 260 -4.46 -5.31 8.72
N THR A 261 -3.26 -5.51 8.20
CA THR A 261 -2.59 -4.62 7.25
C THR A 261 -2.99 -4.88 5.81
N ALA A 262 -3.74 -5.95 5.51
CA ALA A 262 -4.05 -6.42 4.16
C ALA A 262 -5.57 -6.52 3.91
N TYR A 263 -6.32 -5.47 4.25
CA TYR A 263 -7.77 -5.37 4.04
C TYR A 263 -8.22 -5.61 2.59
N TRP A 264 -7.31 -5.41 1.62
CA TRP A 264 -7.56 -5.64 0.20
C TRP A 264 -7.54 -7.13 -0.20
N LEU A 265 -7.00 -8.04 0.62
CA LEU A 265 -6.95 -9.48 0.33
C LEU A 265 -8.31 -10.16 0.52
N THR A 266 -9.24 -9.84 -0.38
CA THR A 266 -10.59 -10.41 -0.42
C THR A 266 -10.68 -11.55 -1.43
N PRO A 267 -11.72 -12.41 -1.34
CA PRO A 267 -12.01 -13.37 -2.41
C PRO A 267 -12.16 -12.72 -3.79
N ALA A 268 -12.72 -11.50 -3.85
CA ALA A 268 -12.84 -10.74 -5.10
C ALA A 268 -11.47 -10.34 -5.65
N PHE A 269 -10.53 -9.93 -4.80
CA PHE A 269 -9.15 -9.64 -5.20
C PHE A 269 -8.43 -10.90 -5.71
N ASN A 270 -8.61 -12.06 -5.08
CA ASN A 270 -8.04 -13.31 -5.58
C ASN A 270 -8.59 -13.71 -6.96
N ARG A 271 -9.86 -13.37 -7.26
CA ARG A 271 -10.41 -13.54 -8.62
C ARG A 271 -9.68 -12.69 -9.65
N LEU A 272 -9.22 -11.49 -9.31
CA LEU A 272 -8.41 -10.65 -10.21
C LEU A 272 -7.07 -11.34 -10.54
N ASN A 273 -6.39 -11.90 -9.54
CA ASN A 273 -5.14 -12.66 -9.75
C ASN A 273 -5.38 -13.93 -10.62
N MET A 274 -6.48 -14.65 -10.38
CA MET A 274 -6.87 -15.78 -11.24
C MET A 274 -7.14 -15.34 -12.68
N GLY A 275 -7.77 -14.18 -12.86
CA GLY A 275 -8.01 -13.57 -14.17
C GLY A 275 -6.72 -13.26 -14.93
N LEU A 276 -5.71 -12.71 -14.26
CA LEU A 276 -4.39 -12.50 -14.85
C LEU A 276 -3.71 -13.81 -15.23
N CYS A 277 -3.76 -14.82 -14.37
CA CYS A 277 -3.18 -16.14 -14.65
C CYS A 277 -3.86 -16.82 -15.86
N THR A 278 -5.20 -16.81 -15.91
CA THR A 278 -5.96 -17.44 -17.00
C THR A 278 -5.79 -16.71 -18.33
N LEU A 279 -5.61 -15.39 -18.30
CA LEU A 279 -5.24 -14.61 -19.49
C LEU A 279 -3.92 -15.09 -20.09
N GLU A 280 -2.87 -15.21 -19.26
CA GLU A 280 -1.55 -15.64 -19.71
C GLU A 280 -1.51 -17.13 -20.12
N LEU A 281 -2.46 -17.95 -19.63
CA LEU A 281 -2.68 -19.33 -20.08
C LEU A 281 -3.44 -19.45 -21.41
N GLY A 282 -3.87 -18.33 -22.02
CA GLY A 282 -4.66 -18.29 -23.24
C GLY A 282 -6.13 -18.71 -23.05
N ARG A 283 -6.63 -18.74 -21.81
CA ARG A 283 -8.02 -19.11 -21.46
C ARG A 283 -8.89 -17.85 -21.43
N TYR A 284 -9.05 -17.20 -22.57
CA TYR A 284 -9.57 -15.83 -22.66
C TYR A 284 -11.00 -15.64 -22.14
N SER A 285 -11.90 -16.59 -22.40
CA SER A 285 -13.27 -16.54 -21.85
C SER A 285 -13.28 -16.60 -20.32
N GLU A 286 -12.48 -17.49 -19.74
CA GLU A 286 -12.38 -17.63 -18.28
C GLU A 286 -11.70 -16.42 -17.64
N ALA A 287 -10.67 -15.88 -18.28
CA ALA A 287 -10.03 -14.64 -17.87
C ALA A 287 -11.03 -13.48 -17.83
N THR A 288 -11.87 -13.36 -18.85
CA THR A 288 -12.94 -12.35 -18.93
C THR A 288 -13.90 -12.48 -17.74
N ASP A 289 -14.36 -13.70 -17.43
CA ASP A 289 -15.29 -13.94 -16.33
C ASP A 289 -14.67 -13.62 -14.97
N HIS A 290 -13.43 -14.09 -14.73
CA HIS A 290 -12.71 -13.81 -13.49
C HIS A 290 -12.44 -12.31 -13.29
N LEU A 291 -11.96 -11.61 -14.31
CA LEU A 291 -11.63 -10.18 -14.23
C LEU A 291 -12.90 -9.34 -14.07
N ARG A 292 -13.96 -9.61 -14.84
CA ARG A 292 -15.24 -8.90 -14.72
C ARG A 292 -15.86 -9.10 -13.34
N SER A 293 -15.89 -10.34 -12.85
CA SER A 293 -16.44 -10.64 -11.53
C SER A 293 -15.59 -10.06 -10.40
N GLY A 294 -14.26 -10.12 -10.50
CA GLY A 294 -13.35 -9.55 -9.51
C GLY A 294 -13.52 -8.04 -9.40
N LEU A 295 -13.53 -7.33 -10.54
CA LEU A 295 -13.72 -5.87 -10.59
C LEU A 295 -15.10 -5.44 -10.04
N ALA A 296 -16.16 -6.16 -10.39
CA ALA A 296 -17.50 -5.88 -9.88
C ALA A 296 -17.65 -6.16 -8.37
N GLY A 297 -16.85 -7.09 -7.83
CA GLY A 297 -16.83 -7.46 -6.42
C GLY A 297 -15.98 -6.57 -5.52
N LEU A 298 -15.27 -5.58 -6.07
CA LEU A 298 -14.51 -4.62 -5.27
C LEU A 298 -15.48 -3.69 -4.48
N PRO A 299 -15.12 -3.32 -3.24
CA PRO A 299 -15.77 -2.22 -2.51
C PRO A 299 -15.87 -0.97 -3.38
N GLU A 300 -16.92 -0.17 -3.20
CA GLU A 300 -17.21 0.99 -4.05
C GLU A 300 -16.03 1.96 -4.12
N GLU A 301 -15.37 2.17 -2.97
CA GLU A 301 -14.23 3.07 -2.82
C GLU A 301 -12.99 2.59 -3.60
N LEU A 302 -12.90 1.29 -3.92
CA LEU A 302 -11.75 0.68 -4.59
C LEU A 302 -11.95 0.47 -6.10
N ARG A 303 -13.17 0.67 -6.62
CA ARG A 303 -13.47 0.43 -8.04
C ARG A 303 -12.68 1.32 -9.00
N ASP A 304 -12.39 2.54 -8.57
CA ASP A 304 -11.63 3.53 -9.34
C ASP A 304 -10.26 3.84 -8.74
N ALA A 305 -9.82 3.02 -7.77
CA ALA A 305 -8.49 3.14 -7.21
C ALA A 305 -7.43 3.04 -8.33
N PRO A 306 -6.35 3.85 -8.29
CA PRO A 306 -5.36 3.91 -9.36
C PRO A 306 -4.77 2.54 -9.74
N TRP A 307 -4.57 1.66 -8.75
CA TRP A 307 -4.01 0.32 -8.95
C TRP A 307 -4.92 -0.63 -9.73
N SER A 308 -6.23 -0.35 -9.83
CA SER A 308 -7.19 -1.21 -10.54
C SER A 308 -7.02 -1.20 -12.07
N TRP A 309 -6.31 -0.20 -12.62
CA TRP A 309 -6.12 0.01 -14.06
C TRP A 309 -5.57 -1.23 -14.77
N GLU A 310 -4.61 -1.93 -14.17
CA GLU A 310 -3.99 -3.10 -14.80
C GLU A 310 -4.98 -4.26 -15.02
N HIS A 311 -5.94 -4.44 -14.12
CA HIS A 311 -6.97 -5.45 -14.23
C HIS A 311 -8.03 -5.06 -15.26
N LYS A 312 -8.34 -3.77 -15.35
CA LYS A 312 -9.20 -3.20 -16.41
C LYS A 312 -8.55 -3.39 -17.79
N ASP A 313 -7.24 -3.17 -17.91
CA ASP A 313 -6.48 -3.40 -19.14
C ASP A 313 -6.45 -4.89 -19.53
N ALA A 314 -6.15 -5.77 -18.58
CA ALA A 314 -6.19 -7.21 -18.77
C ALA A 314 -7.57 -7.70 -19.23
N LEU A 315 -8.66 -7.12 -18.69
CA LEU A 315 -10.02 -7.45 -19.11
C LEU A 315 -10.27 -7.08 -20.57
N ARG A 316 -9.80 -5.90 -21.02
CA ARG A 316 -9.91 -5.52 -22.43
C ARG A 316 -9.17 -6.49 -23.35
N ARG A 317 -7.92 -6.83 -23.01
CA ARG A 317 -7.11 -7.82 -23.74
C ARG A 317 -7.79 -9.19 -23.82
N ALA A 318 -8.38 -9.64 -22.71
CA ALA A 318 -9.09 -10.92 -22.66
C ALA A 318 -10.34 -10.93 -23.57
N VAL A 319 -11.11 -9.84 -23.57
CA VAL A 319 -12.31 -9.70 -24.42
C VAL A 319 -11.94 -9.59 -25.91
N GLU A 320 -10.86 -8.89 -26.25
CA GLU A 320 -10.40 -8.76 -27.65
C GLU A 320 -9.87 -10.08 -28.24
N ALA A 321 -9.40 -11.00 -27.39
CA ALA A 321 -8.82 -12.27 -27.80
C ALA A 321 -9.81 -13.46 -27.76
N ALA A 322 -10.98 -13.30 -27.12
CA ALA A 322 -12.02 -14.32 -26.98
C ALA A 322 -12.97 -14.35 -28.20
#